data_AF-A0A936X1S2-F1
#
_entry.id   AF-A0A936X1S2-F1
#
_cell.length_a   1.000
_cell.length_b   1.000
_cell.length_c   1.000
_cell.angle_alpha   90.00
_cell.angle_beta   90.00
_cell.angle_gamma   90.00
#
_symmetry.space_group_name_H-M   'P 1'
#
loop_
_entity.id
_entity.type
_entity.pdbx_description
1 polymer ?
#
loop_
_entity_poly.entity_id
_entity_poly.type
_entity_poly.pdbx_seq_one_letter_code
_entity_poly.pdbx_strand_id
1 'polypeptide(L)'
;MHQCNLFGTRSKFQFKDDRIDFGTFFIRDTLGNVGTVSKGILRHEGFDNMDFDFGLSTNKLLVLNTNNLTTDPFYGKVIAKASLSLTGPLEDMVMNIKGQPADSSSFFIRAGDSRESGQADFIVWKTYGKEMIAQNTSKGSKLTMLMDITANNLIATNVIIDELTNDVMSAIGHGNLKLRATTNGELDITGQYDIDKGNYNFNFQSLIRKPFVLKGGVGSYIRWSGNPYDAELKVTAEYEADNVKFSDLGDRLAQQAGGDIEYIKKYRGKVRVVAHLSDNLMKPDIKFNLEMPESSPLKSDPLVANLLRQIENDPNELNKQVAFLIIFNSFGPMSTSSQAGLGGIAVEGIVTNSISGFISSALNKQFSNIVQKLFNDESIKVNFNAQLYNGSYLLDNGATASNSFNIDRTSLNFSMAKSLFNERLTFTFGSAFDFGLTAAQAKATQNLQFLPDITAEWKLRPDGKLLLTFFYRDSYNYQSASGKQNRSGAGISYRRDFEHLSDLWRSDRKKKKVKPLVPEVTADSTSTGSNF
;
A
#
# COMPACT_ATOMS: atom_id res chain seq x y z
N MET A 1 -20.77 10.67 21.78
CA MET A 1 -22.18 10.93 22.17
C MET A 1 -23.07 9.92 21.45
N HIS A 2 -23.35 8.76 22.06
CA HIS A 2 -24.20 7.72 21.47
C HIS A 2 -25.65 7.98 21.88
N GLN A 3 -26.46 8.52 20.96
CA GLN A 3 -27.88 8.72 21.21
C GLN A 3 -28.63 7.42 20.90
N CYS A 4 -28.99 6.67 21.94
CA CYS A 4 -29.96 5.59 21.86
C CYS A 4 -31.31 6.18 22.25
N ASN A 5 -32.29 6.15 21.35
CA ASN A 5 -33.62 6.69 21.62
C ASN A 5 -34.51 5.59 22.19
N LEU A 6 -35.02 5.82 23.40
CA LEU A 6 -36.01 4.95 24.04
C LEU A 6 -37.36 5.12 23.32
N PHE A 7 -37.80 4.10 22.60
CA PHE A 7 -39.13 4.06 22.00
C PHE A 7 -39.85 2.79 22.43
N GLY A 8 -40.85 2.97 23.28
CA GLY A 8 -41.79 1.92 23.67
C GLY A 8 -43.21 2.47 23.72
N THR A 9 -44.11 1.86 22.95
CA THR A 9 -45.57 1.97 23.11
C THR A 9 -45.94 1.61 24.55
N ARG A 10 -46.20 2.63 25.39
CA ARG A 10 -46.66 2.52 26.79
C ARG A 10 -45.83 1.61 27.71
N SER A 11 -44.52 1.82 27.81
CA SER A 11 -43.76 1.27 28.95
C SER A 11 -44.18 1.98 30.23
N LYS A 12 -44.70 1.26 31.23
CA LYS A 12 -45.05 1.80 32.55
C LYS A 12 -43.89 1.54 33.51
N PHE A 13 -43.13 2.58 33.82
CA PHE A 13 -42.11 2.52 34.87
C PHE A 13 -42.80 2.71 36.22
N GLN A 14 -42.49 1.84 37.18
CA GLN A 14 -43.00 1.92 38.54
C GLN A 14 -41.92 2.48 39.44
N PHE A 15 -42.21 3.63 40.05
CA PHE A 15 -41.37 4.24 41.07
C PHE A 15 -41.88 3.77 42.43
N LYS A 16 -41.00 3.15 43.22
CA LYS A 16 -41.26 2.71 44.60
C LYS A 16 -40.18 3.32 45.50
N ASP A 17 -40.43 3.36 46.79
CA ASP A 17 -39.51 4.00 47.76
C ASP A 17 -38.11 3.37 47.73
N ASP A 18 -38.02 2.06 47.46
CA ASP A 18 -36.78 1.27 47.48
C ASP A 18 -36.20 0.94 46.08
N ARG A 19 -36.95 1.22 45.01
CA ARG A 19 -36.55 0.86 43.65
C ARG A 19 -37.32 1.58 42.55
N ILE A 20 -36.70 1.68 41.39
CA ILE A 20 -37.35 1.97 40.11
C ILE A 20 -37.40 0.68 39.29
N ASP A 21 -38.62 0.25 38.96
CA ASP A 21 -38.87 -0.92 38.12
C ASP A 21 -39.28 -0.45 36.71
N PHE A 22 -38.35 -0.60 35.77
CA PHE A 22 -38.54 -0.27 34.37
C PHE A 22 -39.32 -1.35 33.61
N GLY A 23 -39.51 -2.53 34.21
CA GLY A 23 -40.17 -3.68 33.59
C GLY A 23 -39.49 -4.13 32.30
N THR A 24 -40.30 -4.51 31.33
CA THR A 24 -39.86 -4.85 29.98
C THR A 24 -40.10 -3.67 29.04
N PHE A 25 -39.06 -3.28 28.29
CA PHE A 25 -39.17 -2.25 27.26
C PHE A 25 -38.22 -2.53 26.10
N PHE A 26 -38.45 -1.81 24.99
CA PHE A 26 -37.63 -1.92 23.80
C PHE A 26 -36.72 -0.71 23.67
N ILE A 27 -35.50 -0.94 23.22
CA ILE A 27 -34.56 0.09 22.81
C ILE A 27 -34.39 0.05 21.30
N ARG A 28 -34.13 1.20 20.69
CA ARG A 28 -33.88 1.30 19.25
C ARG A 28 -32.63 2.13 19.00
N ASP A 29 -31.73 1.57 18.18
CA ASP A 29 -30.54 2.29 17.75
C ASP A 29 -30.82 3.28 16.61
N THR A 30 -29.80 4.04 16.22
CA THR A 30 -29.87 5.03 15.14
C THR A 30 -30.10 4.42 13.75
N LEU A 31 -29.90 3.11 13.58
CA LEU A 31 -30.14 2.36 12.34
C LEU A 31 -31.51 1.69 12.33
N GLY A 32 -32.32 1.88 13.38
CA GLY A 32 -33.65 1.29 13.52
C GLY A 32 -33.65 -0.15 14.03
N ASN A 33 -32.50 -0.73 14.40
CA ASN A 33 -32.48 -2.06 15.00
C ASN A 33 -32.96 -2.01 16.46
N VAL A 34 -33.50 -3.13 16.94
CA VAL A 34 -34.23 -3.19 18.22
C VAL A 34 -33.56 -4.16 19.20
N GLY A 35 -33.45 -3.73 20.45
CA GLY A 35 -33.11 -4.58 21.59
C GLY A 35 -34.28 -4.68 22.56
N THR A 36 -34.39 -5.80 23.25
CA THR A 36 -35.38 -6.03 24.30
C THR A 36 -34.68 -5.99 25.65
N VAL A 37 -35.10 -5.08 26.52
CA VAL A 37 -34.71 -5.11 27.93
C VAL A 37 -35.76 -5.94 28.65
N SER A 38 -35.41 -7.16 29.05
CA SER A 38 -36.32 -8.12 29.70
C SER A 38 -36.46 -7.86 31.19
N LYS A 39 -35.47 -7.21 31.80
CA LYS A 39 -35.40 -6.87 33.22
C LYS A 39 -34.71 -5.52 33.37
N GLY A 40 -35.28 -4.63 34.18
CA GLY A 40 -34.64 -3.35 34.52
C GLY A 40 -35.07 -2.91 35.90
N ILE A 41 -34.31 -3.28 36.92
CA ILE A 41 -34.53 -2.88 38.30
C ILE A 41 -33.34 -2.03 38.73
N LEU A 42 -33.61 -0.84 39.24
CA LEU A 42 -32.64 0.01 39.91
C LEU A 42 -33.08 0.15 41.37
N ARG A 43 -32.39 -0.49 42.30
CA ARG A 43 -32.65 -0.33 43.75
C ARG A 43 -31.91 0.91 44.24
N HIS A 44 -32.49 1.61 45.20
CA HIS A 44 -31.89 2.79 45.81
C HIS A 44 -32.48 3.06 47.19
N GLU A 45 -31.79 3.88 47.98
CA GLU A 45 -32.27 4.47 49.22
C GLU A 45 -32.35 5.99 49.00
N GLY A 46 -33.50 6.49 48.54
CA GLY A 46 -33.62 7.92 48.19
C GLY A 46 -32.62 8.41 47.13
N PHE A 47 -32.29 7.58 46.15
CA PHE A 47 -31.23 7.77 45.14
C PHE A 47 -29.79 7.65 45.64
N ASP A 48 -29.58 7.30 46.91
CA ASP A 48 -28.29 6.80 47.41
C ASP A 48 -28.21 5.27 47.28
N ASN A 49 -27.00 4.71 47.43
CA ASN A 49 -26.74 3.26 47.41
C ASN A 49 -27.37 2.54 46.20
N MET A 50 -27.17 3.11 45.00
CA MET A 50 -27.76 2.59 43.76
C MET A 50 -27.24 1.20 43.42
N ASP A 51 -28.14 0.25 43.19
CA ASP A 51 -27.85 -1.14 42.78
C ASP A 51 -28.63 -1.49 41.50
N PHE A 52 -27.90 -1.94 40.49
CA PHE A 52 -28.38 -2.18 39.14
C PHE A 52 -28.70 -3.66 38.94
N ASP A 53 -29.77 -3.95 38.21
CA ASP A 53 -30.15 -5.30 37.81
C ASP A 53 -30.92 -5.23 36.48
N PHE A 54 -30.17 -5.17 35.39
CA PHE A 54 -30.68 -5.03 34.03
C PHE A 54 -30.30 -6.23 33.17
N GLY A 55 -31.23 -6.64 32.30
CA GLY A 55 -31.02 -7.70 31.31
C GLY A 55 -31.49 -7.25 29.93
N LEU A 56 -30.62 -7.36 28.94
CA LEU A 56 -30.86 -6.96 27.56
C LEU A 56 -30.56 -8.11 26.60
N SER A 57 -31.40 -8.31 25.60
CA SER A 57 -31.15 -9.24 24.50
C SER A 57 -31.52 -8.61 23.16
N THR A 58 -30.75 -8.94 22.14
CA THR A 58 -30.99 -8.46 20.77
C THR A 58 -30.46 -9.46 19.75
N ASN A 59 -31.18 -9.60 18.64
CA ASN A 59 -30.70 -10.33 17.46
C ASN A 59 -29.86 -9.45 16.54
N LYS A 60 -29.98 -8.13 16.66
CA LYS A 60 -29.28 -7.15 15.83
C LYS A 60 -29.39 -5.78 16.51
N LEU A 61 -28.27 -5.23 16.95
CA LEU A 61 -28.18 -3.88 17.50
C LEU A 61 -26.80 -3.30 17.19
N LEU A 62 -26.74 -2.00 16.94
CA LEU A 62 -25.49 -1.24 16.88
C LEU A 62 -24.92 -1.13 18.30
N VAL A 63 -23.94 -1.98 18.61
CA VAL A 63 -23.32 -2.09 19.95
C VAL A 63 -22.04 -1.27 20.09
N LEU A 64 -21.38 -0.96 18.97
CA LEU A 64 -20.23 -0.06 18.92
C LEU A 64 -20.41 0.91 17.74
N ASN A 65 -20.16 2.19 17.97
CA ASN A 65 -20.19 3.19 16.92
C ASN A 65 -19.25 4.36 17.26
N THR A 66 -17.97 4.05 17.41
CA THR A 66 -16.91 5.02 17.72
C THR A 66 -16.18 5.45 16.45
N ASN A 67 -15.64 6.66 16.44
CA ASN A 67 -14.91 7.21 15.31
C ASN A 67 -13.40 7.22 15.59
N ASN A 68 -12.61 7.46 14.54
CA ASN A 68 -11.15 7.53 14.61
C ASN A 68 -10.62 8.82 15.29
N LEU A 69 -11.48 9.69 15.84
CA LEU A 69 -11.06 11.00 16.36
C LEU A 69 -10.60 10.96 17.81
N THR A 70 -10.85 9.85 18.52
CA THR A 70 -10.38 9.65 19.88
C THR A 70 -9.02 8.95 19.86
N THR A 71 -8.21 9.19 20.89
CA THR A 71 -6.96 8.46 21.17
C THR A 71 -7.22 7.06 21.75
N ASP A 72 -8.45 6.56 21.60
CA ASP A 72 -8.81 5.25 22.11
C ASP A 72 -8.02 4.16 21.35
N PRO A 73 -7.59 3.10 22.04
CA PRO A 73 -6.82 2.01 21.43
C PRO A 73 -7.62 1.22 20.38
N PHE A 74 -8.94 1.39 20.35
CA PHE A 74 -9.81 0.79 19.35
C PHE A 74 -10.95 1.70 18.95
N TYR A 75 -11.47 1.51 17.73
CA TYR A 75 -12.70 2.16 17.29
C TYR A 75 -13.43 1.33 16.23
N GLY A 76 -14.65 1.74 15.89
CA GLY A 76 -15.35 1.19 14.74
C GLY A 76 -16.86 1.15 14.89
N LYS A 77 -17.47 0.37 13.99
CA LYS A 77 -18.91 0.20 13.88
C LYS A 77 -19.23 -1.28 13.93
N VAL A 78 -19.87 -1.73 15.02
CA VAL A 78 -20.21 -3.14 15.24
C VAL A 78 -21.71 -3.28 15.44
N ILE A 79 -22.31 -4.10 14.58
CA ILE A 79 -23.70 -4.53 14.67
C ILE A 79 -23.69 -5.99 15.10
N ALA A 80 -24.26 -6.27 16.27
CA ALA A 80 -24.16 -7.59 16.90
C ALA A 80 -25.51 -8.14 17.34
N LYS A 81 -25.57 -9.47 17.37
CA LYS A 81 -26.49 -10.24 18.21
C LYS A 81 -25.83 -10.34 19.58
N ALA A 82 -26.52 -9.94 20.63
CA ALA A 82 -25.93 -9.90 21.96
C ALA A 82 -26.96 -10.16 23.07
N SER A 83 -26.46 -10.71 24.18
CA SER A 83 -27.13 -10.73 25.48
C SER A 83 -26.23 -10.02 26.49
N LEU A 84 -26.79 -9.11 27.25
CA LEU A 84 -26.10 -8.30 28.25
C LEU A 84 -26.84 -8.40 29.59
N SER A 85 -26.09 -8.48 30.69
CA SER A 85 -26.61 -8.27 32.04
C SER A 85 -25.73 -7.29 32.79
N LEU A 86 -26.32 -6.25 33.39
CA LEU A 86 -25.65 -5.30 34.28
C LEU A 86 -26.18 -5.51 35.69
N THR A 87 -25.29 -5.86 36.61
CA THR A 87 -25.64 -6.17 38.01
C THR A 87 -24.71 -5.50 39.00
N GLY A 88 -25.20 -5.17 40.19
CA GLY A 88 -24.38 -4.75 41.33
C GLY A 88 -24.47 -3.25 41.65
N PRO A 89 -23.82 -2.80 42.74
CA PRO A 89 -23.87 -1.43 43.20
C PRO A 89 -23.08 -0.49 42.28
N LEU A 90 -23.37 0.81 42.30
CA LEU A 90 -22.71 1.84 41.49
C LEU A 90 -21.16 1.79 41.58
N GLU A 91 -20.66 1.51 42.78
CA GLU A 91 -19.23 1.38 43.10
C GLU A 91 -18.58 0.05 42.69
N ASP A 92 -19.35 -0.95 42.24
CA ASP A 92 -18.86 -2.25 41.76
C ASP A 92 -19.84 -2.92 40.79
N MET A 93 -20.15 -2.22 39.70
CA MET A 93 -21.03 -2.75 38.67
C MET A 93 -20.31 -3.82 37.85
N VAL A 94 -21.00 -4.92 37.55
CA VAL A 94 -20.53 -5.98 36.66
C VAL A 94 -21.46 -6.10 35.46
N MET A 95 -20.89 -5.95 34.26
CA MET A 95 -21.59 -6.11 33.00
C MET A 95 -21.09 -7.37 32.29
N ASN A 96 -21.93 -8.38 32.18
CA ASN A 96 -21.63 -9.58 31.39
C ASN A 96 -22.24 -9.43 30.00
N ILE A 97 -21.45 -9.67 28.95
CA ILE A 97 -21.86 -9.59 27.55
C ILE A 97 -21.51 -10.90 26.87
N LYS A 98 -22.45 -11.46 26.13
CA LYS A 98 -22.18 -12.51 25.15
C LYS A 98 -22.67 -12.04 23.80
N GLY A 99 -21.87 -12.15 22.76
CA GLY A 99 -22.30 -11.66 21.46
C GLY A 99 -21.47 -12.12 20.28
N GLN A 100 -22.04 -11.88 19.10
CA GLN A 100 -21.39 -12.13 17.82
C GLN A 100 -21.84 -11.08 16.80
N PRO A 101 -21.00 -10.72 15.83
CA PRO A 101 -21.42 -9.87 14.72
C PRO A 101 -22.65 -10.46 14.00
N ALA A 102 -23.61 -9.61 13.68
CA ALA A 102 -24.87 -9.97 13.03
C ALA A 102 -25.07 -9.28 11.67
N ASP A 103 -24.20 -8.34 11.33
CA ASP A 103 -24.15 -7.66 10.04
C ASP A 103 -22.73 -7.12 9.80
N SER A 104 -22.49 -6.63 8.59
CA SER A 104 -21.24 -6.02 8.13
C SER A 104 -20.74 -5.00 9.15
N SER A 105 -19.66 -5.36 9.81
CA SER A 105 -19.06 -4.62 10.92
C SER A 105 -17.58 -4.39 10.63
N SER A 106 -17.04 -3.29 11.13
CA SER A 106 -15.63 -2.93 11.00
C SER A 106 -15.09 -2.52 12.36
N PHE A 107 -14.02 -3.18 12.77
CA PHE A 107 -13.33 -2.91 14.02
C PHE A 107 -11.87 -2.56 13.72
N PHE A 108 -11.32 -1.59 14.43
CA PHE A 108 -9.97 -1.07 14.27
C PHE A 108 -9.25 -1.11 15.60
N ILE A 109 -8.03 -1.63 15.61
CA ILE A 109 -7.10 -1.65 16.74
C ILE A 109 -5.88 -0.84 16.34
N ARG A 110 -5.38 0.01 17.23
CA ARG A 110 -4.12 0.74 17.05
C ARG A 110 -2.98 -0.03 17.71
N ALA A 111 -1.98 -0.40 16.91
CA ALA A 111 -0.79 -1.13 17.36
C ALA A 111 0.44 -0.24 17.60
N GLY A 112 0.28 1.08 17.54
CA GLY A 112 1.30 2.04 17.95
C GLY A 112 0.80 2.91 19.09
N ASP A 113 1.72 3.49 19.85
CA ASP A 113 1.41 4.73 20.54
C ASP A 113 0.83 5.67 19.47
N SER A 114 -0.30 6.31 19.77
CA SER A 114 -0.64 7.55 19.08
C SER A 114 0.52 8.50 19.35
N ARG A 115 1.57 8.46 18.53
CA ARG A 115 2.53 9.56 18.45
C ARG A 115 1.63 10.72 18.08
N GLU A 116 1.38 11.59 19.06
CA GLU A 116 0.61 12.80 18.86
C GLU A 116 1.00 13.33 17.48
N SER A 117 0.04 13.30 16.56
CA SER A 117 0.17 14.07 15.34
C SER A 117 0.53 15.46 15.83
N GLY A 118 1.75 15.91 15.54
CA GLY A 118 2.30 17.19 15.99
C GLY A 118 1.62 18.39 15.34
N GLN A 119 0.29 18.36 15.23
CA GLN A 119 -0.55 19.53 15.12
C GLN A 119 -0.98 19.88 16.53
N ALA A 120 -0.20 20.77 17.15
CA ALA A 120 -0.68 21.53 18.29
C ALA A 120 -1.99 22.22 17.90
N ASP A 121 -3.11 21.72 18.41
CA ASP A 121 -4.37 22.46 18.41
C ASP A 121 -4.21 23.67 19.34
N PHE A 122 -3.65 24.74 18.81
CA PHE A 122 -3.81 26.07 19.36
C PHE A 122 -5.24 26.53 19.12
N ILE A 123 -6.16 26.19 20.01
CA ILE A 123 -7.22 27.12 20.42
C ILE A 123 -7.50 26.94 21.92
N VAL A 124 -6.87 27.80 22.72
CA VAL A 124 -7.28 28.08 24.10
C VAL A 124 -8.51 29.00 24.05
N TRP A 125 -9.66 28.54 24.53
CA TRP A 125 -10.70 29.41 25.05
C TRP A 125 -10.77 29.26 26.57
N LYS A 126 -10.02 30.09 27.29
CA LYS A 126 -10.26 30.32 28.72
C LYS A 126 -11.56 31.12 28.85
N THR A 127 -12.63 30.45 29.28
CA THR A 127 -13.79 31.16 29.84
C THR A 127 -13.55 31.28 31.34
N TYR A 128 -13.22 32.49 31.80
CA TYR A 128 -13.23 32.82 33.22
C TYR A 128 -14.68 32.91 33.70
N GLY A 129 -15.07 32.10 34.68
CA GLY A 129 -16.42 32.19 35.25
C GLY A 129 -16.72 31.16 36.32
N LYS A 130 -16.46 31.55 37.57
CA LYS A 130 -16.84 30.92 38.85
C LYS A 130 -16.24 29.54 39.16
N GLU A 131 -15.44 29.55 40.22
CA GLU A 131 -15.05 28.41 41.05
C GLU A 131 -16.22 27.42 41.18
N MET A 132 -16.10 26.27 40.51
CA MET A 132 -16.87 25.10 40.90
C MET A 132 -16.38 24.77 42.31
N ILE A 133 -17.18 25.14 43.31
CA ILE A 133 -17.11 24.50 44.62
C ILE A 133 -17.13 23.02 44.30
N ALA A 134 -16.01 22.35 44.57
CA ALA A 134 -15.90 20.90 44.45
C ALA A 134 -16.93 20.32 45.41
N GLN A 135 -18.12 20.07 44.88
CA GLN A 135 -19.12 19.29 45.56
C GLN A 135 -18.49 17.90 45.66
N ASN A 136 -17.97 17.58 46.85
CA ASN A 136 -17.56 16.24 47.22
C ASN A 136 -18.78 15.34 46.99
N THR A 137 -18.87 14.72 45.81
CA THR A 137 -20.01 13.88 45.47
C THR A 137 -19.57 12.67 44.65
N SER A 138 -20.00 11.52 45.16
CA SER A 138 -19.88 10.15 44.66
C SER A 138 -18.52 9.46 44.83
N LYS A 139 -18.53 8.39 45.63
CA LYS A 139 -17.61 7.26 45.48
C LYS A 139 -17.56 6.93 43.98
N GLY A 140 -16.39 6.98 43.36
CA GLY A 140 -16.26 6.83 41.90
C GLY A 140 -16.92 5.55 41.42
N SER A 141 -17.81 5.68 40.43
CA SER A 141 -18.44 4.52 39.80
C SER A 141 -17.39 3.58 39.21
N LYS A 142 -17.47 2.30 39.56
CA LYS A 142 -16.64 1.26 38.97
C LYS A 142 -17.50 0.32 38.15
N LEU A 143 -17.05 0.02 36.94
CA LEU A 143 -17.69 -0.94 36.05
C LEU A 143 -16.65 -1.94 35.58
N THR A 144 -16.95 -3.22 35.75
CA THR A 144 -16.21 -4.34 35.18
C THR A 144 -17.05 -4.97 34.09
N MET A 145 -16.55 -4.96 32.86
CA MET A 145 -17.15 -5.58 31.70
C MET A 145 -16.48 -6.93 31.44
N LEU A 146 -17.27 -8.00 31.38
CA LEU A 146 -16.86 -9.36 31.05
C LEU A 146 -17.55 -9.74 29.74
N MET A 147 -16.78 -9.95 28.68
CA MET A 147 -17.29 -10.17 27.34
C MET A 147 -16.86 -11.54 26.81
N ASP A 148 -17.81 -12.30 26.27
CA ASP A 148 -17.60 -13.57 25.57
C ASP A 148 -18.07 -13.39 24.12
N ILE A 149 -17.12 -13.17 23.22
CA ILE A 149 -17.36 -12.72 21.86
C ILE A 149 -16.97 -13.81 20.86
N THR A 150 -17.93 -14.22 20.03
CA THR A 150 -17.68 -15.10 18.88
C THR A 150 -17.53 -14.23 17.63
N ALA A 151 -16.30 -14.10 17.15
CA ALA A 151 -16.00 -13.45 15.88
C ALA A 151 -16.32 -14.38 14.70
N ASN A 152 -16.81 -13.81 13.60
CA ASN A 152 -17.21 -14.52 12.39
C ASN A 152 -16.91 -13.69 11.13
N ASN A 153 -17.28 -14.20 9.96
CA ASN A 153 -17.00 -13.56 8.67
C ASN A 153 -17.74 -12.23 8.40
N LEU A 154 -18.59 -11.75 9.31
CA LEU A 154 -19.32 -10.48 9.18
C LEU A 154 -18.54 -9.30 9.77
N ILE A 155 -17.42 -9.54 10.45
CA ILE A 155 -16.54 -8.49 10.98
C ILE A 155 -15.20 -8.47 10.25
N ALA A 156 -14.83 -7.29 9.76
CA ALA A 156 -13.47 -6.97 9.33
C ALA A 156 -12.71 -6.35 10.50
N THR A 157 -11.66 -7.03 10.93
CA THR A 157 -10.73 -6.56 11.96
C THR A 157 -9.54 -5.91 11.30
N ASN A 158 -9.28 -4.65 11.64
CA ASN A 158 -8.20 -3.86 11.07
C ASN A 158 -7.19 -3.55 12.16
N VAL A 159 -5.93 -3.90 11.95
CA VAL A 159 -4.82 -3.54 12.83
C VAL A 159 -4.02 -2.45 12.13
N ILE A 160 -3.99 -1.28 12.74
CA ILE A 160 -3.24 -0.13 12.28
C ILE A 160 -1.86 -0.21 12.91
N ILE A 161 -0.86 -0.55 12.11
CA ILE A 161 0.53 -0.71 12.58
C ILE A 161 1.25 0.64 12.58
N ASP A 162 1.04 1.44 11.53
CA ASP A 162 1.61 2.78 11.41
C ASP A 162 0.60 3.71 10.72
N GLU A 163 0.15 4.73 11.45
CA GLU A 163 -0.80 5.73 10.95
C GLU A 163 -0.20 6.66 9.90
N LEU A 164 1.09 7.01 10.01
CA LEU A 164 1.76 7.95 9.11
C LEU A 164 1.94 7.35 7.73
N THR A 165 2.35 6.09 7.69
CA THR A 165 2.46 5.34 6.43
C THR A 165 1.12 4.72 6.03
N ASN A 166 0.05 4.84 6.84
CA ASN A 166 -1.23 4.16 6.60
C ASN A 166 -1.03 2.64 6.35
N ASP A 167 -0.19 2.05 7.19
CA ASP A 167 0.14 0.65 7.19
C ASP A 167 -0.92 -0.11 8.02
N VAL A 168 -1.83 -0.75 7.29
CA VAL A 168 -3.03 -1.38 7.86
C VAL A 168 -3.13 -2.81 7.39
N MET A 169 -3.24 -3.72 8.34
CA MET A 169 -3.65 -5.10 8.12
C MET A 169 -5.17 -5.20 8.29
N SER A 170 -5.89 -5.58 7.24
CA SER A 170 -7.32 -5.86 7.30
C SER A 170 -7.55 -7.36 7.18
N ALA A 171 -8.18 -7.97 8.17
CA ALA A 171 -8.44 -9.40 8.22
C ALA A 171 -9.91 -9.71 8.49
N ILE A 172 -10.41 -10.75 7.84
CA ILE A 172 -11.70 -11.39 8.12
C ILE A 172 -11.39 -12.82 8.53
N GLY A 173 -12.06 -13.28 9.57
CA GLY A 173 -11.69 -14.48 10.28
C GLY A 173 -12.75 -14.85 11.32
N HIS A 174 -12.43 -15.87 12.11
CA HIS A 174 -13.31 -16.41 13.13
C HIS A 174 -12.53 -16.75 14.40
N GLY A 175 -13.22 -16.80 15.53
CA GLY A 175 -12.57 -17.06 16.81
C GLY A 175 -13.47 -16.78 17.99
N ASN A 176 -13.09 -17.28 19.16
CA ASN A 176 -13.75 -16.95 20.42
C ASN A 176 -12.79 -16.14 21.29
N LEU A 177 -13.23 -14.94 21.67
CA LEU A 177 -12.46 -13.99 22.45
C LEU A 177 -13.19 -13.70 23.75
N LYS A 178 -12.48 -13.84 24.86
CA LYS A 178 -12.91 -13.37 26.17
C LYS A 178 -12.20 -12.08 26.47
N LEU A 179 -12.96 -11.04 26.81
CA LEU A 179 -12.42 -9.74 27.17
C LEU A 179 -12.86 -9.37 28.57
N ARG A 180 -11.95 -8.78 29.34
CA ARG A 180 -12.26 -8.11 30.61
C ARG A 180 -11.81 -6.66 30.49
N ALA A 181 -12.71 -5.73 30.76
CA ALA A 181 -12.40 -4.30 30.71
C ALA A 181 -12.97 -3.60 31.93
N THR A 182 -12.26 -2.62 32.48
CA THR A 182 -12.65 -1.92 33.71
C THR A 182 -12.56 -0.40 33.52
N THR A 183 -13.28 0.37 34.35
CA THR A 183 -13.27 1.84 34.26
C THR A 183 -11.94 2.50 34.63
N ASN A 184 -11.01 1.77 35.25
CA ASN A 184 -9.65 2.22 35.50
C ASN A 184 -8.71 2.00 34.30
N GLY A 185 -9.21 1.47 33.17
CA GLY A 185 -8.46 1.28 31.94
C GLY A 185 -7.75 -0.05 31.79
N GLU A 186 -7.91 -1.00 32.73
CA GLU A 186 -7.42 -2.36 32.51
C GLU A 186 -8.24 -3.05 31.42
N LEU A 187 -7.55 -3.62 30.44
CA LEU A 187 -8.11 -4.43 29.37
C LEU A 187 -7.30 -5.71 29.27
N ASP A 188 -7.98 -6.85 29.37
CA ASP A 188 -7.42 -8.17 29.12
C ASP A 188 -8.22 -8.85 28.01
N ILE A 189 -7.52 -9.53 27.11
CA ILE A 189 -8.08 -10.32 26.02
C ILE A 189 -7.47 -11.72 26.08
N THR A 190 -8.30 -12.74 25.97
CA THR A 190 -7.86 -14.14 25.88
C THR A 190 -8.62 -14.84 24.77
N GLY A 191 -7.90 -15.49 23.88
CA GLY A 191 -8.49 -16.25 22.78
C GLY A 191 -7.65 -16.17 21.52
N GLN A 192 -8.11 -16.84 20.48
CA GLN A 192 -7.47 -16.88 19.17
C GLN A 192 -8.46 -16.43 18.11
N TYR A 193 -7.96 -15.61 17.19
CA TYR A 193 -8.65 -15.17 15.98
C TYR A 193 -7.91 -15.75 14.77
N ASP A 194 -8.53 -16.73 14.13
CA ASP A 194 -8.03 -17.40 12.93
C ASP A 194 -8.40 -16.59 11.69
N ILE A 195 -7.42 -16.29 10.86
CA ILE A 195 -7.56 -15.42 9.68
C ILE A 195 -7.91 -16.27 8.46
N ASP A 196 -9.10 -16.02 7.90
CA ASP A 196 -9.58 -16.70 6.70
C ASP A 196 -9.10 -15.99 5.43
N LYS A 197 -9.13 -14.66 5.43
CA LYS A 197 -8.67 -13.83 4.31
C LYS A 197 -8.41 -12.41 4.77
N GLY A 198 -7.63 -11.68 4.00
CA GLY A 198 -7.39 -10.28 4.28
C GLY A 198 -6.39 -9.66 3.33
N ASN A 199 -6.07 -8.41 3.59
CA ASN A 199 -5.01 -7.70 2.93
C ASN A 199 -4.12 -7.00 3.94
N TYR A 200 -2.89 -6.77 3.53
CA TYR A 200 -1.94 -5.94 4.23
C TYR A 200 -1.47 -4.87 3.24
N ASN A 201 -1.79 -3.62 3.54
CA ASN A 201 -1.53 -2.52 2.64
C ASN A 201 -0.12 -1.95 2.89
N PHE A 202 0.86 -2.49 2.18
CA PHE A 202 2.20 -1.92 2.18
C PHE A 202 2.18 -0.54 1.53
N ASN A 203 2.69 0.47 2.24
CA ASN A 203 2.89 1.82 1.73
C ASN A 203 4.32 2.29 1.99
N PHE A 204 5.08 2.55 0.92
CA PHE A 204 6.43 3.07 1.00
C PHE A 204 6.46 4.59 0.79
N GLN A 205 6.75 5.34 1.85
CA GLN A 205 6.89 6.82 1.85
C GLN A 205 5.78 7.55 1.05
N SER A 206 4.55 7.01 1.05
CA SER A 206 3.41 7.52 0.26
C SER A 206 3.55 7.44 -1.26
N LEU A 207 4.67 6.95 -1.79
CA LEU A 207 4.97 6.87 -3.22
C LEU A 207 4.38 5.60 -3.85
N ILE A 208 4.42 4.48 -3.13
CA ILE A 208 4.07 3.16 -3.68
C ILE A 208 3.17 2.43 -2.69
N ARG A 209 1.99 2.02 -3.17
CA ARG A 209 1.05 1.17 -2.45
C ARG A 209 0.97 -0.19 -3.11
N LYS A 210 1.36 -1.25 -2.41
CA LYS A 210 1.27 -2.64 -2.89
C LYS A 210 0.44 -3.47 -1.92
N PRO A 211 -0.67 -4.09 -2.37
CA PRO A 211 -1.43 -4.96 -1.49
C PRO A 211 -0.74 -6.31 -1.37
N PHE A 212 -0.39 -6.69 -0.16
CA PHE A 212 -0.12 -8.09 0.18
C PHE A 212 -1.44 -8.78 0.51
N VAL A 213 -1.66 -9.97 0.00
CA VAL A 213 -2.85 -10.77 0.28
C VAL A 213 -2.53 -11.72 1.44
N LEU A 214 -3.35 -11.70 2.49
CA LEU A 214 -3.19 -12.64 3.61
C LEU A 214 -3.67 -14.02 3.16
N LYS A 215 -2.82 -15.04 3.30
CA LYS A 215 -3.16 -16.42 2.95
C LYS A 215 -3.98 -17.04 4.08
N GLY A 216 -5.21 -17.46 3.74
CA GLY A 216 -6.04 -18.30 4.59
C GLY A 216 -5.60 -19.76 4.56
N GLY A 217 -6.03 -20.55 5.54
CA GLY A 217 -5.83 -22.02 5.56
C GLY A 217 -4.39 -22.48 5.82
N VAL A 218 -3.44 -21.57 6.02
CA VAL A 218 -2.04 -21.87 6.40
C VAL A 218 -1.79 -21.73 7.91
N GLY A 219 -2.87 -21.68 8.70
CA GLY A 219 -2.79 -21.47 10.15
C GLY A 219 -2.38 -20.05 10.52
N SER A 220 -2.86 -19.05 9.76
CA SER A 220 -2.67 -17.64 10.10
C SER A 220 -3.59 -17.25 11.26
N TYR A 221 -3.07 -16.68 12.34
CA TYR A 221 -3.86 -16.27 13.51
C TYR A 221 -3.28 -15.05 14.24
N ILE A 222 -4.12 -14.44 15.07
CA ILE A 222 -3.72 -13.54 16.16
C ILE A 222 -4.23 -14.17 17.47
N ARG A 223 -3.36 -14.30 18.46
CA ARG A 223 -3.67 -14.92 19.74
C ARG A 223 -3.35 -13.98 20.89
N TRP A 224 -4.29 -13.84 21.80
CA TRP A 224 -4.13 -13.07 23.04
C TRP A 224 -4.16 -14.00 24.25
N SER A 225 -3.31 -13.72 25.22
CA SER A 225 -3.19 -14.46 26.49
C SER A 225 -3.23 -13.56 27.73
N GLY A 226 -3.87 -12.38 27.61
CA GLY A 226 -3.92 -11.35 28.66
C GLY A 226 -3.82 -9.97 28.05
N ASN A 227 -2.64 -9.35 28.13
CA ASN A 227 -2.43 -7.98 27.66
C ASN A 227 -2.77 -7.83 26.15
N PRO A 228 -3.66 -6.88 25.77
CA PRO A 228 -4.03 -6.65 24.37
C PRO A 228 -2.86 -6.22 23.47
N TYR A 229 -1.81 -5.61 24.04
CA TYR A 229 -0.61 -5.16 23.34
C TYR A 229 0.47 -6.25 23.24
N ASP A 230 0.29 -7.39 23.91
CA ASP A 230 1.22 -8.53 23.85
C ASP A 230 0.58 -9.72 23.15
N ALA A 231 -0.05 -9.43 22.01
CA ALA A 231 -0.69 -10.45 21.18
C ALA A 231 0.35 -11.16 20.33
N GLU A 232 0.26 -12.48 20.24
CA GLU A 232 1.07 -13.29 19.33
C GLU A 232 0.43 -13.28 17.94
N LEU A 233 1.21 -12.90 16.95
CA LEU A 233 0.89 -12.90 15.54
C LEU A 233 1.57 -14.10 14.87
N LYS A 234 0.85 -14.77 13.99
CA LYS A 234 1.42 -15.65 12.99
C LYS A 234 0.64 -15.48 11.70
N VAL A 235 1.17 -14.73 10.73
CA VAL A 235 0.46 -14.41 9.48
C VAL A 235 1.38 -14.60 8.31
N THR A 236 0.87 -15.26 7.27
CA THR A 236 1.56 -15.34 5.97
C THR A 236 0.82 -14.46 4.97
N ALA A 237 1.57 -13.56 4.34
CA ALA A 237 1.06 -12.64 3.32
C ALA A 237 1.85 -12.80 2.02
N GLU A 238 1.21 -12.61 0.87
CA GLU A 238 1.82 -12.80 -0.45
C GLU A 238 1.63 -11.56 -1.33
N TYR A 239 2.70 -11.11 -1.97
CA TYR A 239 2.67 -10.13 -3.04
C TYR A 239 3.17 -10.77 -4.34
N GLU A 240 2.38 -10.67 -5.40
CA GLU A 240 2.75 -11.17 -6.73
C GLU A 240 3.31 -10.01 -7.57
N ALA A 241 4.61 -10.07 -7.87
CA ALA A 241 5.25 -9.15 -8.80
C ALA A 241 5.03 -9.66 -10.23
N ASP A 242 4.40 -8.83 -11.06
CA ASP A 242 4.12 -9.14 -12.46
C ASP A 242 5.24 -8.67 -13.40
N ASN A 243 5.43 -9.40 -14.50
CA ASN A 243 6.37 -9.06 -15.59
C ASN A 243 7.82 -8.85 -15.11
N VAL A 244 8.27 -9.70 -14.17
CA VAL A 244 9.57 -9.60 -13.54
C VAL A 244 10.69 -9.92 -14.52
N LYS A 245 11.68 -9.03 -14.59
CA LYS A 245 12.89 -9.22 -15.40
C LYS A 245 13.92 -10.05 -14.63
N PHE A 246 14.42 -11.11 -15.25
CA PHE A 246 15.47 -11.99 -14.71
C PHE A 246 16.87 -11.68 -15.28
N SER A 247 16.97 -10.68 -16.16
CA SER A 247 18.24 -10.31 -16.81
C SER A 247 19.35 -9.97 -15.81
N ASP A 248 19.01 -9.32 -14.70
CA ASP A 248 19.97 -8.89 -13.67
C ASP A 248 20.53 -10.07 -12.84
N LEU A 249 19.88 -11.23 -12.92
CA LEU A 249 20.36 -12.49 -12.35
C LEU A 249 21.22 -13.29 -13.35
N GLY A 250 21.18 -12.90 -14.62
CA GLY A 250 21.67 -13.68 -15.75
C GLY A 250 23.17 -13.94 -15.74
N ASP A 251 23.98 -13.00 -15.26
CA ASP A 251 25.43 -13.14 -15.33
C ASP A 251 25.97 -14.09 -14.26
N ARG A 252 25.31 -14.17 -13.09
CA ARG A 252 25.63 -15.18 -12.07
C ARG A 252 25.19 -16.57 -12.48
N LEU A 253 23.98 -16.67 -13.03
CA LEU A 253 23.46 -17.96 -13.50
C LEU A 253 24.28 -18.50 -14.68
N ALA A 254 24.73 -17.64 -15.60
CA ALA A 254 25.63 -18.04 -16.69
C ALA A 254 26.98 -18.57 -16.18
N GLN A 255 27.53 -17.94 -15.12
CA GLN A 255 28.75 -18.44 -14.47
C GLN A 255 28.55 -19.80 -13.78
N GLN A 256 27.40 -20.04 -13.16
CA GLN A 256 27.08 -21.33 -12.51
C GLN A 256 26.76 -22.45 -13.52
N ALA A 257 26.09 -22.12 -14.62
CA ALA A 257 25.68 -23.10 -15.63
C ALA A 257 26.83 -23.56 -16.54
N GLY A 258 27.94 -22.80 -16.60
CA GLY A 258 29.03 -23.07 -17.53
C GLY A 258 28.65 -22.90 -19.01
N GLY A 259 27.58 -22.14 -19.29
CA GLY A 259 27.00 -21.97 -20.61
C GLY A 259 26.01 -20.79 -20.66
N ASP A 260 25.56 -20.46 -21.87
CA ASP A 260 24.63 -19.34 -22.06
C ASP A 260 23.21 -19.70 -21.61
N ILE A 261 22.59 -18.82 -20.82
CA ILE A 261 21.26 -19.01 -20.21
C ILE A 261 20.26 -17.99 -20.76
N GLU A 262 20.27 -17.83 -22.08
CA GLU A 262 19.49 -16.81 -22.78
C GLU A 262 17.98 -16.91 -22.51
N TYR A 263 17.47 -18.12 -22.30
CA TYR A 263 16.07 -18.37 -21.96
C TYR A 263 15.66 -17.75 -20.61
N ILE A 264 16.56 -17.68 -19.63
CA ILE A 264 16.32 -17.01 -18.33
C ILE A 264 16.45 -15.49 -18.49
N LYS A 265 17.48 -15.01 -19.22
CA LYS A 265 17.70 -13.56 -19.42
C LYS A 265 16.51 -12.88 -20.12
N LYS A 266 15.91 -13.58 -21.10
CA LYS A 266 14.73 -13.12 -21.84
C LYS A 266 13.42 -13.39 -21.10
N TYR A 267 13.41 -14.22 -20.07
CA TYR A 267 12.20 -14.56 -19.34
C TYR A 267 11.59 -13.33 -18.66
N ARG A 268 10.27 -13.23 -18.78
CA ARG A 268 9.42 -12.28 -18.08
C ARG A 268 8.26 -13.06 -17.50
N GLY A 269 8.12 -13.01 -16.18
CA GLY A 269 7.10 -13.80 -15.51
C GLY A 269 6.77 -13.27 -14.14
N LYS A 270 5.90 -14.01 -13.45
CA LYS A 270 5.46 -13.68 -12.11
C LYS A 270 6.45 -14.22 -11.08
N VAL A 271 6.69 -13.45 -10.02
CA VAL A 271 7.45 -13.88 -8.83
C VAL A 271 6.64 -13.52 -7.60
N ARG A 272 6.47 -14.45 -6.68
CA ARG A 272 5.76 -14.24 -5.42
C ARG A 272 6.76 -13.91 -4.34
N VAL A 273 6.57 -12.76 -3.71
CA VAL A 273 7.19 -12.41 -2.45
C VAL A 273 6.25 -12.88 -1.36
N VAL A 274 6.68 -13.88 -0.58
CA VAL A 274 5.94 -14.37 0.57
C VAL A 274 6.57 -13.76 1.82
N ALA A 275 5.74 -13.17 2.68
CA ALA A 275 6.12 -12.53 3.92
C ALA A 275 5.50 -13.32 5.08
N HIS A 276 6.34 -13.75 6.00
CA HIS A 276 5.96 -14.41 7.25
C HIS A 276 6.13 -13.43 8.40
N LEU A 277 5.01 -13.02 8.99
CA LEU A 277 4.97 -12.17 10.18
C LEU A 277 4.73 -13.07 11.39
N SER A 278 5.59 -12.99 12.39
CA SER A 278 5.53 -13.79 13.61
C SER A 278 5.82 -12.97 14.86
N ASP A 279 5.63 -13.57 16.05
CA ASP A 279 5.94 -12.98 17.36
C ASP A 279 4.93 -11.88 17.76
N ASN A 280 5.35 -10.80 18.40
CA ASN A 280 4.43 -9.79 18.94
C ASN A 280 3.74 -8.96 17.84
N LEU A 281 2.42 -8.76 17.93
CA LEU A 281 1.61 -7.99 16.97
C LEU A 281 2.06 -6.54 16.78
N MET A 282 2.53 -5.91 17.85
CA MET A 282 3.01 -4.51 17.86
C MET A 282 4.40 -4.39 17.26
N LYS A 283 5.19 -5.46 17.32
CA LYS A 283 6.55 -5.57 16.77
C LYS A 283 6.76 -6.96 16.18
N PRO A 284 6.19 -7.25 15.00
CA PRO A 284 6.33 -8.55 14.40
C PRO A 284 7.74 -8.74 13.85
N ASP A 285 8.28 -9.95 14.01
CA ASP A 285 9.44 -10.40 13.22
C ASP A 285 8.95 -10.72 11.81
N ILE A 286 9.64 -10.18 10.80
CA ILE A 286 9.23 -10.28 9.40
C ILE A 286 10.33 -11.00 8.63
N LYS A 287 9.99 -12.16 8.09
CA LYS A 287 10.86 -12.96 7.22
C LYS A 287 10.24 -13.08 5.84
N PHE A 288 11.09 -13.14 4.82
CA PHE A 288 10.64 -13.28 3.44
C PHE A 288 11.13 -14.59 2.84
N ASN A 289 10.47 -15.01 1.77
CA ASN A 289 10.94 -16.02 0.83
C ASN A 289 10.42 -15.70 -0.57
N LEU A 290 11.08 -16.24 -1.58
CA LEU A 290 10.75 -15.98 -2.98
C LEU A 290 10.25 -17.25 -3.65
N GLU A 291 9.03 -17.21 -4.15
CA GLU A 291 8.41 -18.36 -4.79
C GLU A 291 8.11 -18.08 -6.26
N MET A 292 8.39 -19.06 -7.10
CA MET A 292 7.93 -19.07 -8.48
C MET A 292 6.51 -19.67 -8.52
N PRO A 293 5.53 -19.01 -9.17
CA PRO A 293 4.19 -19.56 -9.33
C PRO A 293 4.21 -20.92 -10.03
N GLU A 294 3.24 -21.79 -9.73
CA GLU A 294 3.10 -23.11 -10.37
C GLU A 294 3.07 -23.05 -11.90
N SER A 295 2.54 -21.96 -12.46
CA SER A 295 2.47 -21.74 -13.91
C SER A 295 3.80 -21.32 -14.55
N SER A 296 4.84 -21.06 -13.75
CA SER A 296 6.13 -20.56 -14.23
C SER A 296 7.01 -21.71 -14.73
N PRO A 297 7.50 -21.68 -15.98
CA PRO A 297 8.43 -22.70 -16.49
C PRO A 297 9.75 -22.72 -15.72
N LEU A 298 10.09 -21.61 -15.05
CA LEU A 298 11.29 -21.50 -14.23
C LEU A 298 11.13 -22.08 -12.81
N LYS A 299 9.93 -22.55 -12.40
CA LYS A 299 9.74 -23.15 -11.08
C LYS A 299 10.54 -24.45 -10.91
N SER A 300 10.57 -25.27 -11.95
CA SER A 300 11.31 -26.54 -11.96
C SER A 300 12.75 -26.40 -12.49
N ASP A 301 13.21 -25.18 -12.76
CA ASP A 301 14.54 -24.94 -13.28
C ASP A 301 15.59 -25.05 -12.16
N PRO A 302 16.57 -25.97 -12.24
CA PRO A 302 17.55 -26.18 -11.19
C PRO A 302 18.46 -24.97 -10.94
N LEU A 303 18.77 -24.17 -11.97
CA LEU A 303 19.65 -23.02 -11.85
C LEU A 303 18.93 -21.88 -11.11
N VAL A 304 17.68 -21.61 -11.50
CA VAL A 304 16.84 -20.61 -10.82
C VAL A 304 16.58 -21.02 -9.37
N ALA A 305 16.25 -22.29 -9.13
CA ALA A 305 16.03 -22.81 -7.78
C ALA A 305 17.30 -22.69 -6.90
N ASN A 306 18.49 -22.96 -7.45
CA ASN A 306 19.75 -22.79 -6.72
C ASN A 306 20.02 -21.33 -6.38
N LEU A 307 19.77 -20.41 -7.31
CA LEU A 307 19.96 -18.99 -7.11
C LEU A 307 18.99 -18.43 -6.07
N LEU A 308 17.70 -18.78 -6.13
CA LEU A 308 16.73 -18.35 -5.14
C LEU A 308 17.14 -18.82 -3.74
N ARG A 309 17.59 -20.07 -3.60
CA ARG A 309 18.17 -20.57 -2.34
C ARG A 309 19.40 -19.79 -1.90
N GLN A 310 20.27 -19.39 -2.82
CA GLN A 310 21.44 -18.56 -2.49
C GLN A 310 21.02 -17.18 -1.97
N ILE A 311 20.01 -16.57 -2.59
CA ILE A 311 19.43 -15.29 -2.14
C ILE A 311 18.82 -15.47 -0.75
N GLU A 312 18.02 -16.53 -0.54
CA GLU A 312 17.35 -16.81 0.74
C GLU A 312 18.32 -17.13 1.89
N ASN A 313 19.50 -17.68 1.59
CA ASN A 313 20.54 -17.94 2.59
C ASN A 313 21.26 -16.68 3.09
N ASP A 314 21.16 -15.55 2.38
CA ASP A 314 21.69 -14.26 2.83
C ASP A 314 20.52 -13.30 3.08
N PRO A 315 20.13 -13.08 4.35
CA PRO A 315 19.04 -12.18 4.69
C PRO A 315 19.19 -10.78 4.09
N ASN A 316 20.41 -10.24 4.01
CA ASN A 316 20.61 -8.90 3.47
C ASN A 316 20.35 -8.86 1.95
N GLU A 317 20.80 -9.89 1.24
CA GLU A 317 20.54 -10.03 -0.20
C GLU A 317 19.05 -10.27 -0.44
N LEU A 318 18.42 -11.20 0.29
CA LEU A 318 16.99 -11.45 0.20
C LEU A 318 16.16 -10.18 0.38
N ASN A 319 16.44 -9.42 1.44
CA ASN A 319 15.71 -8.19 1.75
C ASN A 319 15.85 -7.14 0.66
N LYS A 320 17.06 -7.01 0.09
CA LYS A 320 17.31 -6.15 -1.07
C LYS A 320 16.50 -6.63 -2.28
N GLN A 321 16.53 -7.91 -2.60
CA GLN A 321 15.81 -8.46 -3.75
C GLN A 321 14.29 -8.27 -3.62
N VAL A 322 13.76 -8.51 -2.42
CA VAL A 322 12.34 -8.25 -2.08
C VAL A 322 11.97 -6.79 -2.32
N ALA A 323 12.78 -5.85 -1.82
CA ALA A 323 12.55 -4.43 -2.03
C ALA A 323 12.53 -4.05 -3.53
N PHE A 324 13.46 -4.61 -4.31
CA PHE A 324 13.52 -4.40 -5.76
C PHE A 324 12.30 -4.98 -6.49
N LEU A 325 11.85 -6.19 -6.13
CA LEU A 325 10.68 -6.82 -6.72
C LEU A 325 9.39 -6.03 -6.46
N ILE A 326 9.24 -5.49 -5.25
CA ILE A 326 8.04 -4.73 -4.85
C ILE A 326 7.98 -3.37 -5.55
N ILE A 327 9.13 -2.72 -5.70
CA ILE A 327 9.22 -1.35 -6.25
C ILE A 327 9.33 -1.35 -7.78
N PHE A 328 10.23 -2.16 -8.34
CA PHE A 328 10.60 -2.12 -9.76
C PHE A 328 10.06 -3.29 -10.58
N ASN A 329 9.47 -4.31 -9.94
CA ASN A 329 9.16 -5.59 -10.57
C ASN A 329 10.39 -6.15 -11.32
N SER A 330 11.58 -6.08 -10.71
CA SER A 330 12.80 -6.70 -11.24
C SER A 330 13.66 -7.18 -10.08
N PHE A 331 14.56 -8.12 -10.35
CA PHE A 331 15.63 -8.39 -9.39
C PHE A 331 16.63 -7.24 -9.39
N GLY A 332 17.25 -7.00 -8.23
CA GLY A 332 18.39 -6.12 -8.10
C GLY A 332 19.69 -6.84 -8.45
N PRO A 333 20.79 -6.10 -8.66
CA PRO A 333 22.10 -6.70 -8.88
C PRO A 333 22.53 -7.51 -7.64
N MET A 334 22.99 -8.74 -7.82
CA MET A 334 23.47 -9.59 -6.72
C MET A 334 24.75 -9.01 -6.11
N SER A 335 24.88 -9.00 -4.78
CA SER A 335 26.15 -8.64 -4.11
C SER A 335 27.28 -9.61 -4.49
N THR A 336 28.40 -9.09 -4.99
CA THR A 336 29.60 -9.90 -5.33
C THR A 336 30.49 -10.06 -4.11
N SER A 337 31.03 -11.27 -3.89
CA SER A 337 31.90 -11.63 -2.76
C SER A 337 33.20 -10.81 -2.66
N SER A 338 33.61 -10.12 -3.73
CA SER A 338 34.71 -9.14 -3.75
C SER A 338 34.34 -7.77 -3.17
N GLN A 339 33.09 -7.58 -2.76
CA GLN A 339 32.56 -6.39 -2.11
C GLN A 339 32.16 -6.69 -0.65
N ALA A 340 33.05 -7.36 0.08
CA ALA A 340 32.97 -7.51 1.54
C ALA A 340 32.91 -6.17 2.30
N GLY A 341 33.11 -5.03 1.62
CA GLY A 341 32.93 -3.68 2.16
C GLY A 341 31.49 -3.12 2.10
N LEU A 342 30.53 -3.82 1.51
CA LEU A 342 29.11 -3.42 1.50
C LEU A 342 28.25 -4.18 2.51
N GLY A 343 28.79 -5.22 3.15
CA GLY A 343 28.15 -5.96 4.25
C GLY A 343 28.20 -5.23 5.61
N GLY A 344 28.80 -4.04 5.67
CA GLY A 344 28.92 -3.21 6.89
C GLY A 344 27.85 -2.12 6.99
N ILE A 345 26.79 -2.19 6.18
CA ILE A 345 25.65 -1.29 6.34
C ILE A 345 24.79 -1.83 7.48
N ALA A 346 25.19 -1.42 8.68
CA ALA A 346 24.47 -1.61 9.92
C ALA A 346 22.96 -1.37 9.72
N VAL A 347 22.19 -2.45 9.81
CA VAL A 347 20.82 -2.46 10.32
C VAL A 347 20.95 -2.51 11.85
N GLU A 348 21.63 -1.54 12.43
CA GLU A 348 21.66 -1.38 13.88
C GLU A 348 20.59 -0.36 14.26
N GLY A 349 19.62 -0.81 15.05
CA GLY A 349 18.71 0.06 15.80
C GLY A 349 17.38 0.44 15.14
N ILE A 350 17.08 0.02 13.90
CA ILE A 350 15.75 0.28 13.33
C ILE A 350 14.79 -0.81 13.81
N VAL A 351 13.91 -0.41 14.74
CA VAL A 351 12.76 -1.21 15.16
C VAL A 351 11.75 -1.22 14.00
N THR A 352 11.77 -2.28 13.19
CA THR A 352 10.86 -2.44 12.04
C THR A 352 9.64 -3.23 12.48
N ASN A 353 8.53 -2.55 12.72
CA ASN A 353 7.27 -3.19 13.16
C ASN A 353 6.38 -3.59 11.97
N SER A 354 6.82 -3.34 10.73
CA SER A 354 5.98 -3.46 9.55
C SER A 354 6.80 -3.77 8.29
N ILE A 355 6.14 -4.31 7.25
CA ILE A 355 6.78 -4.59 5.95
C ILE A 355 7.27 -3.27 5.32
N SER A 356 6.54 -2.16 5.53
CA SER A 356 6.95 -0.81 5.10
C SER A 356 8.25 -0.36 5.77
N GLY A 357 8.36 -0.51 7.09
CA GLY A 357 9.57 -0.21 7.84
C GLY A 357 10.75 -1.08 7.41
N PHE A 358 10.51 -2.37 7.18
CA PHE A 358 11.53 -3.32 6.74
C PHE A 358 12.12 -2.97 5.36
N ILE A 359 11.27 -2.76 4.36
CA ILE A 359 11.71 -2.40 3.01
C ILE A 359 12.35 -1.01 3.01
N SER A 360 11.83 -0.07 3.78
CA SER A 360 12.45 1.25 3.93
C SER A 360 13.87 1.18 4.49
N SER A 361 14.09 0.31 5.48
CA SER A 361 15.43 0.04 6.02
C SER A 361 16.37 -0.55 4.97
N ALA A 362 15.91 -1.55 4.19
CA ALA A 362 16.68 -2.16 3.10
C ALA A 362 17.06 -1.16 1.99
N LEU A 363 16.24 -0.13 1.79
CA LEU A 363 16.44 0.87 0.72
C LEU A 363 17.34 2.04 1.13
N ASN A 364 17.47 2.34 2.43
CA ASN A 364 17.95 3.64 2.93
C ASN A 364 19.40 4.01 2.55
N LYS A 365 20.25 3.04 2.13
CA LYS A 365 21.65 3.30 1.74
C LYS A 365 22.00 2.98 0.28
N GLN A 366 21.23 2.11 -0.38
CA GLN A 366 21.42 1.80 -1.80
C GLN A 366 20.68 2.82 -2.67
N PHE A 367 19.52 3.27 -2.21
CA PHE A 367 18.66 4.21 -2.94
C PHE A 367 19.03 5.67 -2.65
N SER A 368 19.46 6.03 -1.45
CA SER A 368 19.88 7.42 -1.13
C SER A 368 21.03 7.90 -2.01
N ASN A 369 22.01 7.06 -2.34
CA ASN A 369 23.09 7.43 -3.26
C ASN A 369 22.65 7.63 -4.72
N ILE A 370 21.52 7.02 -5.12
CA ILE A 370 20.93 7.11 -6.46
C ILE A 370 19.90 8.27 -6.50
N VAL A 371 19.05 8.38 -5.48
CA VAL A 371 17.94 9.34 -5.35
C VAL A 371 18.38 10.72 -4.86
N GLN A 372 19.32 10.84 -3.92
CA GLN A 372 19.84 12.16 -3.47
C GLN A 372 20.56 12.91 -4.60
N LYS A 373 20.96 12.23 -5.67
CA LYS A 373 21.50 12.85 -6.89
C LYS A 373 20.43 13.17 -7.93
N LEU A 374 19.24 12.58 -7.86
CA LEU A 374 18.28 12.58 -8.97
C LEU A 374 16.94 13.30 -8.68
N PHE A 375 16.44 13.38 -7.45
CA PHE A 375 15.01 13.70 -7.25
C PHE A 375 14.69 14.56 -6.03
N ASN A 376 14.86 15.88 -6.13
CA ASN A 376 14.34 16.81 -5.12
C ASN A 376 13.16 17.64 -5.64
N ASP A 377 12.13 17.02 -6.23
CA ASP A 377 10.83 17.67 -6.54
C ASP A 377 9.74 16.63 -6.93
N GLU A 378 8.55 16.74 -6.33
CA GLU A 378 7.40 15.81 -6.40
C GLU A 378 6.57 15.89 -7.71
N SER A 379 7.02 16.62 -8.72
CA SER A 379 6.25 16.89 -9.95
C SER A 379 6.67 16.07 -11.19
N ILE A 380 7.44 15.00 -11.00
CA ILE A 380 8.15 14.29 -12.08
C ILE A 380 7.35 13.07 -12.59
N LYS A 381 7.05 13.03 -13.90
CA LYS A 381 6.53 11.85 -14.60
C LYS A 381 7.68 11.06 -15.23
N VAL A 382 7.71 9.75 -14.99
CA VAL A 382 8.85 8.87 -15.30
C VAL A 382 8.47 7.84 -16.37
N ASN A 383 9.31 7.69 -17.41
CA ASN A 383 9.23 6.64 -18.42
C ASN A 383 10.55 5.85 -18.51
N PHE A 384 10.47 4.52 -18.54
CA PHE A 384 11.62 3.61 -18.64
C PHE A 384 11.59 2.81 -19.96
N ASN A 385 12.69 2.78 -20.71
CA ASN A 385 12.86 1.97 -21.92
C ASN A 385 14.24 1.30 -21.92
N ALA A 386 14.35 0.01 -22.28
CA ALA A 386 15.63 -0.70 -22.32
C ALA A 386 15.87 -1.23 -23.74
N GLN A 387 17.06 -0.98 -24.30
CA GLN A 387 17.44 -1.40 -25.65
C GLN A 387 18.77 -2.16 -25.60
N LEU A 388 18.84 -3.29 -26.31
CA LEU A 388 20.01 -4.14 -26.42
C LEU A 388 20.66 -3.91 -27.79
N TYR A 389 21.98 -3.70 -27.81
CA TYR A 389 22.77 -3.62 -29.04
C TYR A 389 23.66 -4.86 -29.14
N ASN A 390 23.37 -5.73 -30.11
CA ASN A 390 24.21 -6.87 -30.49
C ASN A 390 25.02 -6.45 -31.72
N GLY A 391 26.34 -6.42 -31.60
CA GLY A 391 27.26 -6.08 -32.69
C GLY A 391 27.90 -7.30 -33.36
N SER A 392 27.39 -8.50 -33.10
CA SER A 392 27.76 -9.71 -33.84
C SER A 392 27.42 -9.50 -35.33
N TYR A 393 28.26 -10.00 -36.25
CA TYR A 393 28.09 -9.99 -37.72
C TYR A 393 28.73 -8.88 -38.59
N LEU A 394 29.80 -8.18 -38.19
CA LEU A 394 30.48 -7.25 -39.12
C LEU A 394 31.90 -7.64 -39.60
N LEU A 395 32.54 -8.68 -39.05
CA LEU A 395 33.86 -9.11 -39.51
C LEU A 395 34.03 -10.65 -39.40
N ASP A 396 33.16 -11.42 -40.05
CA ASP A 396 33.50 -12.81 -40.37
C ASP A 396 34.18 -12.86 -41.74
N ASN A 397 35.48 -12.58 -41.75
CA ASN A 397 36.35 -12.97 -42.84
C ASN A 397 37.43 -13.86 -42.24
N GLY A 398 37.26 -15.18 -42.48
CA GLY A 398 38.09 -16.24 -41.94
C GLY A 398 39.59 -15.95 -42.02
N ALA A 399 40.16 -15.56 -40.88
CA ALA A 399 41.56 -15.68 -40.58
C ALA A 399 41.73 -15.56 -39.07
N THR A 400 42.41 -16.57 -38.52
CA THR A 400 42.87 -16.70 -37.14
C THR A 400 43.54 -15.41 -36.64
N ALA A 401 42.77 -14.53 -35.99
CA ALA A 401 43.30 -13.29 -35.41
C ALA A 401 42.60 -12.97 -34.09
N SER A 402 43.41 -12.90 -33.04
CA SER A 402 43.11 -12.68 -31.63
C SER A 402 42.53 -11.29 -31.30
N ASN A 403 41.54 -10.81 -32.05
CA ASN A 403 40.89 -9.51 -31.81
C ASN A 403 39.42 -9.68 -31.41
N SER A 404 39.21 -9.91 -30.11
CA SER A 404 37.91 -10.01 -29.44
C SER A 404 37.21 -8.65 -29.29
N PHE A 405 36.84 -7.99 -30.39
CA PHE A 405 35.93 -6.83 -30.35
C PHE A 405 34.47 -7.27 -30.51
N ASN A 406 34.00 -8.10 -29.57
CA ASN A 406 32.57 -8.32 -29.36
C ASN A 406 32.00 -7.13 -28.58
N ILE A 407 31.30 -6.22 -29.25
CA ILE A 407 30.68 -5.03 -28.65
C ILE A 407 29.24 -5.40 -28.28
N ASP A 408 29.08 -6.25 -27.27
CA ASP A 408 27.79 -6.52 -26.66
C ASP A 408 27.56 -5.49 -25.56
N ARG A 409 26.64 -4.56 -25.80
CA ARG A 409 26.36 -3.46 -24.88
C ARG A 409 24.86 -3.32 -24.68
N THR A 410 24.48 -3.05 -23.42
CA THR A 410 23.10 -2.78 -23.06
C THR A 410 22.97 -1.31 -22.70
N SER A 411 21.98 -0.63 -23.29
CA SER A 411 21.64 0.74 -22.92
C SER A 411 20.31 0.76 -22.18
N LEU A 412 20.33 1.15 -20.91
CA LEU A 412 19.11 1.48 -20.18
C LEU A 412 18.78 2.95 -20.42
N ASN A 413 17.70 3.22 -21.16
CA ASN A 413 17.25 4.56 -21.51
C ASN A 413 16.13 4.99 -20.56
N PHE A 414 16.47 5.91 -19.69
CA PHE A 414 15.53 6.58 -18.81
C PHE A 414 15.09 7.88 -19.47
N SER A 415 13.82 8.28 -19.34
CA SER A 415 13.37 9.62 -19.74
C SER A 415 12.26 10.14 -18.84
N MET A 416 12.39 11.40 -18.46
CA MET A 416 11.45 12.15 -17.63
C MET A 416 11.06 13.40 -18.38
N ALA A 417 9.79 13.77 -18.37
CA ALA A 417 9.35 15.02 -18.97
C ALA A 417 8.57 15.86 -17.95
N LYS A 418 8.95 17.13 -17.79
CA LYS A 418 8.24 18.14 -17.00
C LYS A 418 7.75 19.23 -17.93
N SER A 419 6.44 19.43 -17.95
CA SER A 419 5.77 20.49 -18.72
C SER A 419 5.43 21.66 -17.80
N LEU A 420 5.80 22.86 -18.21
CA LEU A 420 5.59 24.13 -17.51
C LEU A 420 4.75 25.08 -18.40
N PHE A 421 4.13 26.09 -17.78
CA PHE A 421 3.34 27.12 -18.46
C PHE A 421 2.20 26.56 -19.32
N ASN A 422 1.35 25.70 -18.76
CA ASN A 422 0.27 25.00 -19.50
C ASN A 422 0.81 24.28 -20.74
N GLU A 423 1.86 23.47 -20.56
CA GLU A 423 2.53 22.70 -21.62
C GLU A 423 3.17 23.54 -22.74
N ARG A 424 3.45 24.83 -22.49
CA ARG A 424 4.20 25.66 -23.45
C ARG A 424 5.70 25.43 -23.41
N LEU A 425 6.24 25.01 -22.27
CA LEU A 425 7.66 24.67 -22.14
C LEU A 425 7.79 23.26 -21.57
N THR A 426 8.36 22.35 -22.34
CA THR A 426 8.56 20.96 -21.93
C THR A 426 10.05 20.68 -21.82
N PHE A 427 10.50 20.32 -20.62
CA PHE A 427 11.84 19.80 -20.40
C PHE A 427 11.77 18.29 -20.34
N THR A 428 12.50 17.63 -21.23
CA THR A 428 12.69 16.19 -21.25
C THR A 428 14.13 15.89 -20.84
N PHE A 429 14.31 15.22 -19.72
CA PHE A 429 15.59 14.71 -19.27
C PHE A 429 15.59 13.19 -19.42
N GLY A 430 16.39 12.69 -20.34
CA GLY A 430 16.72 11.30 -20.46
C GLY A 430 18.16 11.02 -20.10
N SER A 431 18.45 9.74 -19.89
CA SER A 431 19.81 9.24 -19.74
C SER A 431 19.91 7.82 -20.27
N ALA A 432 20.96 7.58 -21.05
CA ALA A 432 21.38 6.23 -21.39
C ALA A 432 22.46 5.79 -20.39
N PHE A 433 22.23 4.66 -19.72
CA PHE A 433 23.29 3.95 -19.01
C PHE A 433 23.80 2.84 -19.92
N ASP A 434 25.02 2.99 -20.41
CA ASP A 434 25.65 2.04 -21.31
C ASP A 434 26.69 1.20 -20.56
N PHE A 435 26.51 -0.12 -20.56
CA PHE A 435 27.43 -1.09 -19.95
C PHE A 435 27.84 -2.18 -20.93
N GLY A 436 29.15 -2.51 -20.92
CA GLY A 436 29.73 -3.57 -21.75
C GLY A 436 29.66 -4.95 -21.09
N LEU A 437 29.25 -5.96 -21.85
CA LEU A 437 28.90 -7.30 -21.36
C LEU A 437 30.09 -8.27 -21.32
N THR A 438 31.30 -7.87 -21.75
CA THR A 438 32.49 -8.74 -21.76
C THR A 438 33.50 -8.36 -20.67
N ALA A 439 34.23 -9.36 -20.14
CA ALA A 439 35.21 -9.18 -19.07
C ALA A 439 36.35 -8.19 -19.40
N ALA A 440 36.66 -7.99 -20.69
CA ALA A 440 37.60 -6.97 -21.15
C ALA A 440 37.01 -5.55 -21.10
N GLN A 441 35.70 -5.41 -21.34
CA GLN A 441 34.98 -4.12 -21.31
C GLN A 441 34.56 -3.72 -19.89
N ALA A 442 34.32 -4.68 -19.00
CA ALA A 442 34.12 -4.43 -17.57
C ALA A 442 35.37 -3.80 -16.92
N LYS A 443 36.58 -4.14 -17.40
CA LYS A 443 37.83 -3.50 -16.96
C LYS A 443 37.99 -2.06 -17.47
N ALA A 444 37.48 -1.76 -18.67
CA ALA A 444 37.48 -0.40 -19.23
C ALA A 444 36.37 0.49 -18.64
N THR A 445 35.29 -0.11 -18.13
CA THR A 445 34.14 0.58 -17.53
C THR A 445 34.30 0.65 -16.01
N GLN A 446 35.40 1.25 -15.54
CA GLN A 446 35.65 1.44 -14.09
C GLN A 446 34.62 2.37 -13.43
N ASN A 447 33.91 3.19 -14.23
CA ASN A 447 32.84 4.06 -13.78
C ASN A 447 31.61 3.82 -14.67
N LEU A 448 30.43 3.64 -14.06
CA LEU A 448 29.14 3.72 -14.74
C LEU A 448 29.09 5.04 -15.52
N GLN A 449 29.15 4.94 -16.85
CA GLN A 449 29.23 6.13 -17.67
C GLN A 449 27.83 6.66 -17.93
N PHE A 450 27.44 7.66 -17.14
CA PHE A 450 26.19 8.40 -17.32
C PHE A 450 26.24 9.20 -18.63
N LEU A 451 25.30 8.93 -19.54
CA LEU A 451 25.12 9.63 -20.82
C LEU A 451 23.80 10.41 -20.79
N PRO A 452 23.81 11.72 -20.48
CA PRO A 452 22.60 12.55 -20.48
C PRO A 452 22.02 12.80 -21.88
N ASP A 453 20.70 12.78 -22.00
CA ASP A 453 19.90 13.22 -23.16
C ASP A 453 18.88 14.27 -22.70
N ILE A 454 19.24 15.55 -22.80
CA ILE A 454 18.42 16.66 -22.34
C ILE A 454 17.81 17.34 -23.56
N THR A 455 16.48 17.51 -23.57
CA THR A 455 15.76 18.25 -24.60
C THR A 455 14.84 19.28 -23.93
N ALA A 456 14.85 20.52 -24.40
CA ALA A 456 13.93 21.57 -23.97
C ALA A 456 13.13 22.06 -25.18
N GLU A 457 11.81 21.97 -25.10
CA GLU A 457 10.88 22.32 -26.18
C GLU A 457 9.98 23.47 -25.75
N TRP A 458 9.97 24.56 -26.51
CA TRP A 458 9.12 25.71 -26.27
C TRP A 458 8.15 25.92 -27.43
N LYS A 459 6.86 25.74 -27.16
CA LYS A 459 5.75 26.15 -28.03
C LYS A 459 5.64 27.67 -28.07
N LEU A 460 6.23 28.28 -29.11
CA LEU A 460 6.18 29.73 -29.35
C LEU A 460 4.74 30.20 -29.59
N ARG A 461 3.91 29.34 -30.20
CA ARG A 461 2.47 29.57 -30.37
C ARG A 461 1.64 28.62 -29.50
N PRO A 462 0.51 29.06 -28.91
CA PRO A 462 -0.37 28.19 -28.12
C PRO A 462 -0.94 26.99 -28.88
N ASP A 463 -1.05 27.10 -30.21
CA ASP A 463 -1.53 26.01 -31.09
C ASP A 463 -0.48 24.93 -31.36
N GLY A 464 0.74 25.05 -30.80
CA GLY A 464 1.82 24.07 -30.96
C GLY A 464 2.43 24.01 -32.38
N LYS A 465 1.99 24.87 -33.31
CA LYS A 465 2.44 24.85 -34.71
C LYS A 465 3.86 25.38 -34.89
N LEU A 466 4.38 26.16 -33.95
CA LEU A 466 5.74 26.69 -33.98
C LEU A 466 6.44 26.30 -32.67
N LEU A 467 7.49 25.50 -32.79
CA LEU A 467 8.22 24.90 -31.68
C LEU A 467 9.71 25.21 -31.80
N LEU A 468 10.31 25.67 -30.72
CA LEU A 468 11.74 25.84 -30.56
C LEU A 468 12.26 24.68 -29.71
N THR A 469 13.28 23.97 -30.18
CA THR A 469 13.84 22.78 -29.51
C THR A 469 15.32 23.00 -29.25
N PHE A 470 15.77 22.87 -28.02
CA PHE A 470 17.17 22.80 -27.65
C PHE A 470 17.47 21.39 -27.19
N PHE A 471 18.61 20.84 -27.58
CA PHE A 471 19.01 19.51 -27.12
C PHE A 471 20.49 19.44 -26.77
N TYR A 472 20.80 18.56 -25.84
CA TYR A 472 22.13 18.13 -25.45
C TYR A 472 22.08 16.62 -25.29
N ARG A 473 22.89 15.88 -26.07
CA ARG A 473 22.91 14.42 -26.06
C ARG A 473 24.34 13.92 -25.98
N ASP A 474 24.63 13.17 -24.94
CA ASP A 474 25.83 12.34 -24.86
C ASP A 474 25.51 10.96 -25.46
N SER A 475 26.39 10.48 -26.33
CA SER A 475 26.35 9.14 -26.90
C SER A 475 27.69 8.45 -26.68
N TYR A 476 27.66 7.13 -26.52
CA TYR A 476 28.89 6.36 -26.44
C TYR A 476 29.60 6.36 -27.79
N ASN A 477 30.91 6.63 -27.79
CA ASN A 477 31.75 6.55 -28.98
C ASN A 477 33.07 5.85 -28.63
N TYR A 478 33.24 4.64 -29.15
CA TYR A 478 34.40 3.78 -28.90
C TYR A 478 35.71 4.31 -29.51
N GLN A 479 35.64 5.24 -30.46
CA GLN A 479 36.82 5.87 -31.08
C GLN A 479 37.28 7.13 -30.31
N SER A 480 36.50 7.60 -29.34
CA SER A 480 36.84 8.73 -28.49
C SER A 480 37.66 8.26 -27.28
N ALA A 481 38.77 8.92 -26.98
CA ALA A 481 39.62 8.60 -25.82
C ALA A 481 38.87 8.65 -24.48
N SER A 482 37.72 9.35 -24.41
CA SER A 482 36.86 9.43 -23.23
C SER A 482 35.63 8.51 -23.29
N GLY A 483 35.45 7.75 -24.36
CA GLY A 483 34.27 6.90 -24.59
C GLY A 483 32.97 7.66 -24.86
N LYS A 484 33.01 9.00 -24.92
CA LYS A 484 31.85 9.87 -25.08
C LYS A 484 31.95 10.73 -26.34
N GLN A 485 30.79 10.97 -26.95
CA GLN A 485 30.56 11.99 -27.95
C GLN A 485 29.33 12.82 -27.56
N ASN A 486 29.55 14.10 -27.30
CA ASN A 486 28.50 15.06 -27.02
C ASN A 486 27.98 15.71 -28.31
N ARG A 487 26.67 15.97 -28.35
CA ARG A 487 26.00 16.70 -29.42
C ARG A 487 25.05 17.68 -28.78
N SER A 488 25.22 18.97 -29.05
CA SER A 488 24.28 20.00 -28.63
C SER A 488 23.83 20.82 -29.82
N GLY A 489 22.60 21.30 -29.76
CA GLY A 489 22.03 22.07 -30.85
C GLY A 489 20.71 22.72 -30.49
N ALA A 490 20.30 23.64 -31.36
CA ALA A 490 18.99 24.26 -31.32
C ALA A 490 18.32 24.07 -32.68
N GLY A 491 17.01 23.85 -32.69
CA GLY A 491 16.20 23.70 -33.88
C GLY A 491 14.91 24.50 -33.73
N ILE A 492 14.37 24.94 -34.85
CA ILE A 492 13.03 25.52 -34.94
C ILE A 492 12.21 24.66 -35.88
N SER A 493 11.00 24.30 -35.48
CA SER A 493 10.08 23.53 -36.31
C SER A 493 8.74 24.25 -36.45
N TYR A 494 8.21 24.24 -37.66
CA TYR A 494 6.91 24.79 -37.99
C TYR A 494 6.07 23.73 -38.69
N ARG A 495 4.90 23.43 -38.13
CA ARG A 495 3.95 22.44 -38.67
C ARG A 495 2.67 23.14 -39.10
N ARG A 496 2.26 22.93 -40.35
CA ARG A 496 1.01 23.43 -40.91
C ARG A 496 0.36 22.34 -41.76
N ASP A 497 -0.91 22.07 -41.48
CA ASP A 497 -1.72 21.16 -42.29
C ASP A 497 -2.25 21.91 -43.52
N PHE A 498 -2.19 21.28 -44.69
CA PHE A 498 -2.66 21.84 -45.96
C PHE A 498 -3.24 20.73 -46.85
N GLU A 499 -4.24 21.10 -47.67
CA GLU A 499 -4.84 20.19 -48.66
C GLU A 499 -4.19 20.35 -50.04
N HIS A 500 -3.66 21.54 -50.32
CA HIS A 500 -2.95 21.86 -51.55
C HIS A 500 -1.63 22.60 -51.26
N LEU A 501 -0.57 22.33 -52.02
CA LEU A 501 0.76 22.99 -51.86
C LEU A 501 0.68 24.53 -51.92
N SER A 502 -0.32 25.08 -52.62
CA SER A 502 -0.59 26.53 -52.67
C SER A 502 -1.00 27.14 -51.33
N ASP A 503 -1.52 26.34 -50.41
CA ASP A 503 -1.99 26.80 -49.10
C ASP A 503 -0.84 27.02 -48.11
N LEU A 504 0.34 26.47 -48.39
CA LEU A 504 1.55 26.67 -47.58
C LEU A 504 1.97 28.15 -47.53
N TRP A 505 1.80 28.86 -48.65
CA TRP A 505 2.22 30.25 -48.86
C TRP A 505 1.08 31.28 -48.73
N ARG A 506 -0.17 30.82 -48.63
CA ARG A 506 -1.33 31.70 -48.42
C ARG A 506 -1.49 31.99 -46.93
N SER A 507 -1.54 33.26 -46.55
CA SER A 507 -1.88 33.71 -45.19
C SER A 507 -3.32 33.28 -44.85
N ASP A 508 -3.57 32.82 -43.62
CA ASP A 508 -4.90 32.40 -43.11
C ASP A 508 -5.88 33.58 -42.98
N ARG A 509 -6.12 34.32 -44.06
CA ARG A 509 -7.26 35.24 -44.17
C ARG A 509 -8.52 34.40 -44.40
N LYS A 510 -9.15 34.05 -43.27
CA LYS A 510 -10.55 33.58 -43.12
C LYS A 510 -10.96 32.51 -44.13
N LYS A 511 -10.62 31.23 -43.88
CA LYS A 511 -11.48 30.12 -44.36
C LYS A 511 -12.87 30.32 -43.72
N LYS A 512 -13.86 30.75 -44.52
CA LYS A 512 -15.28 30.78 -44.11
C LYS A 512 -15.64 29.39 -43.59
N LYS A 513 -16.22 29.31 -42.39
CA LYS A 513 -16.82 28.08 -41.86
C LYS A 513 -17.82 27.56 -42.88
N VAL A 514 -17.49 26.47 -43.57
CA VAL A 514 -18.47 25.71 -44.35
C VAL A 514 -19.38 25.03 -43.33
N LYS A 515 -20.69 25.31 -43.39
CA LYS A 515 -21.69 24.63 -42.56
C LYS A 515 -21.66 23.12 -42.89
N PRO A 516 -21.83 22.22 -41.91
CA PRO A 516 -21.95 20.80 -42.19
C PRO A 516 -23.13 20.56 -43.14
N LEU A 517 -22.91 19.82 -44.22
CA LEU A 517 -23.97 19.35 -45.09
C LEU A 517 -24.81 18.34 -44.31
N VAL A 518 -26.12 18.59 -44.24
CA VAL A 518 -27.11 17.61 -43.81
C VAL A 518 -27.11 16.48 -44.85
N PRO A 519 -27.01 15.20 -44.46
CA PRO A 519 -27.09 14.10 -45.43
C PRO A 519 -28.50 14.05 -46.04
N GLU A 520 -28.53 14.08 -47.37
CA GLU A 520 -29.72 13.90 -48.20
C GLU A 520 -30.20 12.45 -48.09
N VAL A 521 -31.47 12.27 -47.72
CA VAL A 521 -32.13 10.96 -47.66
C VAL A 521 -32.38 10.49 -49.09
N THR A 522 -31.61 9.51 -49.57
CA THR A 522 -31.94 8.78 -50.79
C THR A 522 -33.15 7.88 -50.53
N ALA A 523 -34.28 8.25 -51.11
CA ALA A 523 -35.47 7.41 -51.17
C ALA A 523 -35.21 6.19 -52.06
N ASP A 524 -35.44 5.02 -51.49
CA ASP A 524 -35.32 3.72 -52.14
C ASP A 524 -36.51 3.51 -53.09
N SER A 525 -36.22 3.34 -54.39
CA SER A 525 -37.23 3.02 -55.39
C SER A 525 -37.26 1.51 -55.61
N THR A 526 -38.28 0.83 -55.08
CA THR A 526 -38.71 -0.48 -55.57
C THR A 526 -40.08 -0.37 -56.22
N SER A 527 -40.14 -0.79 -57.48
CA SER A 527 -41.34 -0.83 -58.31
C SER A 527 -42.15 -2.11 -58.05
N THR A 528 -43.48 -1.99 -57.98
CA THR A 528 -44.53 -2.92 -58.47
C THR A 528 -45.87 -2.38 -57.93
N GLY A 529 -46.99 -2.25 -58.63
CA GLY A 529 -47.44 -2.66 -59.95
C GLY A 529 -48.80 -1.98 -60.28
N SER A 530 -49.37 -2.36 -61.41
CA SER A 530 -50.29 -1.64 -62.30
C SER A 530 -51.79 -1.59 -61.95
N ASN A 531 -52.46 -0.58 -62.54
CA ASN A 531 -53.80 -0.59 -63.17
C ASN A 531 -54.69 -1.84 -62.94
N PHE A 532 -55.76 -1.72 -62.15
CA PHE A 532 -57.14 -1.40 -62.54
C PHE A 532 -58.01 -1.28 -61.28
#